data_AF-A0A4R6IDY1-F1
#
_entry.id   AF-A0A4R6IDY1-F1
#
_cell.length_a   1.000
_cell.length_b   1.000
_cell.length_c   1.000
_cell.angle_alpha   90.00
_cell.angle_beta   90.00
_cell.angle_gamma   90.00
#
_symmetry.space_group_name_H-M   'P 1'
#
loop_
_entity.id
_entity.type
_entity.pdbx_description
1 polymer ?
#
loop_
_entity_poly.entity_id
_entity_poly.type
_entity_poly.pdbx_seq_one_letter_code
_entity_poly.pdbx_strand_id
1 'polypeptide(L)'
;MKKLVKPSGIFILLSIIFFTISGAGIYFLSNQTISTRIQTNLEVDKNNTQKLIANSDLAYKLSENQIIYVHINSEVNEYKIKKIKFTEMNKFEIDIESFKSSTPLLPNSLIAVSLELDFKKIYELFVK
;
A
#
# COMPACT_ATOMS: atom_id res chain seq x y z
N MET A 1 24.65 23.59 -48.55
CA MET A 1 24.21 23.89 -47.17
C MET A 1 22.69 24.07 -47.16
N LYS A 2 21.92 23.25 -46.42
CA LYS A 2 20.47 23.43 -46.29
C LYS A 2 20.19 24.69 -45.46
N LYS A 3 19.41 25.64 -46.00
CA LYS A 3 18.93 26.82 -45.27
C LYS A 3 18.01 26.36 -44.13
N LEU A 4 18.32 26.74 -42.90
CA LEU A 4 17.43 26.60 -41.76
C LEU A 4 16.21 27.52 -42.00
N VAL A 5 15.04 26.92 -42.19
CA VAL A 5 13.78 27.64 -42.31
C VAL A 5 13.36 28.06 -40.90
N LYS A 6 13.09 29.35 -40.70
CA LYS A 6 12.61 29.85 -39.41
C LYS A 6 11.22 29.26 -39.12
N PRO A 7 10.96 28.73 -37.91
CA PRO A 7 9.65 28.25 -37.55
C PRO A 7 8.63 29.38 -37.63
N SER A 8 7.43 29.07 -38.13
CA SER A 8 6.32 30.03 -38.18
C SER A 8 5.84 30.35 -36.76
N GLY A 9 5.28 31.56 -36.55
CA GLY A 9 4.75 31.95 -35.25
C GLY A 9 3.67 31.00 -34.71
N ILE A 10 2.89 30.39 -35.60
CA ILE A 10 1.88 29.38 -35.27
C ILE A 10 2.54 28.10 -34.75
N PHE A 11 3.63 27.65 -35.37
CA PHE A 11 4.37 26.47 -34.90
C PHE A 11 4.96 26.69 -33.50
N ILE A 12 5.48 27.89 -33.24
CA ILE A 12 5.98 28.27 -31.91
C ILE A 12 4.84 28.26 -30.88
N LEU A 13 3.69 28.85 -31.21
CA LEU A 13 2.52 28.89 -30.34
C LEU A 13 1.99 27.48 -30.02
N LEU A 14 1.87 26.61 -31.03
CA LEU A 14 1.43 25.22 -30.85
C LEU A 14 2.42 24.43 -29.99
N SER A 15 3.72 24.67 -30.15
CA SER A 15 4.75 24.02 -29.33
C SER A 15 4.60 24.43 -27.86
N ILE A 16 4.37 25.71 -27.57
CA ILE A 16 4.17 26.19 -26.19
C ILE A 16 2.93 25.54 -25.56
N ILE A 17 1.82 25.49 -26.29
CA ILE A 17 0.57 24.84 -25.83
C ILE A 17 0.81 23.35 -25.56
N PHE A 18 1.52 22.67 -26.45
CA PHE A 18 1.85 21.26 -26.26
C PHE A 18 2.68 21.06 -24.99
N PHE A 19 3.73 21.86 -24.78
CA PHE A 19 4.56 21.75 -23.58
C PHE A 19 3.81 22.05 -22.28
N THR A 20 2.89 23.03 -22.26
CA THR A 20 2.09 23.31 -21.06
C THR A 20 1.09 22.21 -20.75
N ILE A 21 0.39 21.67 -21.76
CA ILE A 21 -0.55 20.55 -21.57
C ILE A 21 0.21 19.30 -21.12
N SER A 22 1.32 18.96 -21.77
CA SER A 22 2.14 17.81 -21.39
C SER A 22 2.73 17.98 -19.98
N GLY A 23 3.22 19.17 -19.64
CA GLY A 23 3.72 19.48 -18.30
C GLY A 23 2.65 19.34 -17.23
N ALA A 24 1.43 19.83 -17.48
CA ALA A 24 0.30 19.68 -16.57
C ALA A 24 -0.10 18.20 -16.40
N GLY A 25 -0.10 17.43 -17.48
CA GLY A 25 -0.37 15.98 -17.44
C GLY A 25 0.66 15.20 -16.62
N ILE A 26 1.95 15.48 -16.84
CA ILE A 26 3.04 14.87 -16.05
C ILE A 26 2.91 15.27 -14.58
N TYR A 27 2.69 16.55 -14.28
CA TYR A 27 2.50 17.02 -12.90
C TYR A 27 1.34 16.32 -12.19
N PHE A 28 0.20 16.17 -12.90
CA PHE A 28 -0.96 15.48 -12.38
C PHE A 28 -0.67 13.99 -12.08
N LEU A 29 -0.10 13.27 -13.03
CA LEU A 29 0.27 11.86 -12.85
C LEU A 29 1.29 11.68 -11.72
N SER A 30 2.29 12.56 -11.65
CA SER A 30 3.35 12.51 -10.63
C SER A 30 2.81 12.67 -9.21
N ASN A 31 1.74 13.45 -9.05
CA ASN A 31 1.09 13.72 -7.76
C ASN A 31 0.03 12.68 -7.38
N GLN A 32 -0.29 11.70 -8.24
CA GLN A 32 -1.13 10.58 -7.83
C GLN A 32 -0.43 9.75 -6.78
N THR A 33 -1.20 9.19 -5.85
CA THR A 33 -0.70 8.32 -4.80
C THR A 33 -0.92 6.85 -5.13
N ILE A 34 0.08 6.01 -4.88
CA ILE A 34 0.02 4.55 -4.99
C ILE A 34 0.14 3.94 -3.59
N SER A 35 -0.73 2.98 -3.29
CA SER A 35 -0.64 2.19 -2.05
C SER A 35 0.60 1.30 -2.09
N THR A 36 1.46 1.43 -1.09
CA THR A 36 2.56 0.49 -0.88
C THR A 36 2.06 -0.74 -0.15
N ARG A 37 2.08 -1.87 -0.85
CA ARG A 37 1.66 -3.17 -0.29
C ARG A 37 2.87 -3.97 0.15
N ILE A 38 2.89 -4.37 1.42
CA ILE A 38 3.87 -5.32 1.95
C ILE A 38 3.21 -6.68 2.10
N GLN A 39 3.90 -7.72 1.65
CA GLN A 39 3.54 -9.11 1.92
C GLN A 39 4.44 -9.65 3.03
N THR A 40 3.83 -10.26 4.03
CA THR A 40 4.53 -10.84 5.17
C THR A 40 3.73 -11.98 5.77
N ASN A 41 4.37 -12.77 6.62
CA ASN A 41 3.69 -13.79 7.41
C ASN A 41 3.43 -13.27 8.82
N LEU A 42 2.23 -13.51 9.34
CA LEU A 42 1.85 -13.27 10.73
C LEU A 42 1.49 -14.58 11.41
N GLU A 43 1.77 -14.69 12.69
CA GLU A 43 1.39 -15.85 13.51
C GLU A 43 -0.02 -15.62 14.08
N VAL A 44 -0.90 -16.61 13.99
CA VAL A 44 -2.21 -16.58 14.65
C VAL A 44 -2.02 -17.00 16.12
N ASP A 45 -2.59 -16.25 17.04
CA ASP A 45 -2.49 -16.56 18.46
C ASP A 45 -3.00 -17.98 18.78
N LYS A 46 -2.37 -18.61 19.77
CA LYS A 46 -2.69 -19.99 20.17
C LYS A 46 -4.08 -20.10 20.81
N ASN A 47 -4.55 -19.06 21.48
CA ASN A 47 -5.76 -19.09 22.28
C ASN A 47 -6.94 -18.41 21.60
N ASN A 48 -6.67 -17.49 20.65
CA ASN A 48 -7.70 -16.73 19.97
C ASN A 48 -7.41 -16.57 18.47
N THR A 49 -8.25 -17.17 17.63
CA THR A 49 -8.13 -17.10 16.17
C THR A 49 -8.42 -15.73 15.58
N GLN A 50 -8.92 -14.78 16.38
CA GLN A 50 -9.09 -13.37 16.03
C GLN A 50 -7.93 -12.49 16.49
N LYS A 51 -6.80 -13.08 16.87
CA LYS A 51 -5.59 -12.36 17.24
C LYS A 51 -4.43 -12.79 16.37
N LEU A 52 -3.70 -11.81 15.87
CA LEU A 52 -2.44 -12.01 15.16
C LEU A 52 -1.27 -11.48 15.98
N ILE A 53 -0.13 -12.14 15.86
CA ILE A 53 1.11 -11.78 16.54
C ILE A 53 2.07 -11.23 15.50
N ALA A 54 2.46 -9.97 15.69
CA ALA A 54 3.45 -9.28 14.87
C ALA A 54 4.71 -8.97 15.67
N ASN A 55 5.84 -8.84 14.96
CA ASN A 55 7.06 -8.28 15.52
C ASN A 55 6.96 -6.75 15.60
N SER A 56 7.91 -6.15 16.33
CA SER A 56 7.96 -4.70 16.54
C SER A 56 8.04 -3.90 15.22
N ASP A 57 8.91 -4.30 14.29
CA ASP A 57 9.15 -3.60 13.02
C ASP A 57 7.90 -3.47 12.15
N LEU A 58 7.03 -4.48 12.19
CA LEU A 58 5.78 -4.47 11.45
C LEU A 58 4.68 -3.75 12.22
N ALA A 59 4.58 -3.99 13.53
CA ALA A 59 3.54 -3.42 14.37
C ALA A 59 3.55 -1.88 14.37
N TYR A 60 4.73 -1.24 14.34
CA TYR A 60 4.85 0.22 14.24
C TYR A 60 4.31 0.82 12.94
N LYS A 61 4.15 0.00 11.89
CA LYS A 61 3.63 0.44 10.58
C LYS A 61 2.12 0.20 10.45
N LEU A 62 1.51 -0.48 11.40
CA LEU A 62 0.10 -0.79 11.41
C LEU A 62 -0.69 0.28 12.15
N SER A 63 -1.93 0.50 11.72
CA SER A 63 -2.85 1.44 12.36
C SER A 63 -4.16 0.76 12.73
N GLU A 64 -4.78 1.22 13.83
CA GLU A 64 -6.14 0.81 14.15
C GLU A 64 -7.11 1.23 13.04
N ASN A 65 -8.14 0.42 12.80
CA ASN A 65 -9.10 0.52 11.69
C ASN A 65 -8.57 0.23 10.29
N GLN A 66 -7.28 -0.06 10.13
CA GLN A 66 -6.71 -0.47 8.86
C GLN A 66 -7.27 -1.83 8.40
N ILE A 67 -7.38 -2.00 7.08
CA ILE A 67 -7.76 -3.27 6.46
C ILE A 67 -6.50 -4.07 6.15
N ILE A 68 -6.52 -5.35 6.49
CA ILE A 68 -5.50 -6.33 6.14
C ILE A 68 -6.12 -7.42 5.29
N TYR A 69 -5.34 -7.95 4.35
CA TYR A 69 -5.78 -8.99 3.43
C TYR A 69 -5.06 -10.29 3.78
N VAL A 70 -5.80 -11.26 4.32
CA VAL A 70 -5.28 -12.57 4.70
C VAL A 70 -5.51 -13.55 3.55
N HIS A 71 -4.44 -14.22 3.12
CA HIS A 71 -4.47 -15.20 2.04
C HIS A 71 -4.58 -16.60 2.64
N ILE A 72 -5.70 -17.26 2.40
CA ILE A 72 -5.97 -18.61 2.86
C ILE A 72 -6.28 -19.45 1.63
N ASN A 73 -5.42 -20.44 1.35
CA ASN A 73 -5.47 -21.20 0.09
C ASN A 73 -5.41 -20.26 -1.13
N SER A 74 -6.45 -20.28 -1.97
CA SER A 74 -6.59 -19.41 -3.16
C SER A 74 -7.52 -18.22 -2.93
N GLU A 75 -7.96 -17.99 -1.69
CA GLU A 75 -8.93 -16.94 -1.35
C GLU A 75 -8.29 -15.81 -0.54
N VAL A 76 -8.73 -14.58 -0.84
CA VAL A 76 -8.32 -13.37 -0.12
C VAL A 76 -9.45 -12.94 0.79
N ASN A 77 -9.18 -12.93 2.09
CA ASN A 77 -10.12 -12.57 3.13
C ASN A 77 -9.74 -11.22 3.74
N GLU A 78 -10.71 -10.32 3.88
CA GLU A 78 -10.50 -9.00 4.46
C GLU A 78 -10.80 -9.00 5.95
N TYR A 79 -9.86 -8.44 6.72
CA TYR A 79 -9.97 -8.26 8.15
C TYR A 79 -9.66 -6.81 8.53
N LYS A 80 -10.38 -6.30 9.52
CA LYS A 80 -10.15 -4.98 10.11
C LYS A 80 -9.32 -5.11 11.38
N ILE A 81 -8.28 -4.29 11.52
CA ILE A 81 -7.57 -4.15 12.78
C ILE A 81 -8.45 -3.35 13.75
N LYS A 82 -8.81 -3.95 14.88
CA LYS A 82 -9.54 -3.27 15.95
C LYS A 82 -8.60 -2.58 16.93
N LYS A 83 -7.55 -3.28 17.34
CA LYS A 83 -6.67 -2.83 18.40
C LYS A 83 -5.31 -3.48 18.27
N ILE A 84 -4.26 -2.74 18.63
CA ILE A 84 -2.89 -3.24 18.68
C ILE A 84 -2.39 -3.09 20.11
N LYS A 85 -1.90 -4.17 20.71
CA LYS A 85 -1.39 -4.21 22.09
C LYS A 85 0.04 -4.71 22.10
N PHE A 86 0.89 -4.03 22.84
CA PHE A 86 2.23 -4.51 23.12
C PHE A 86 2.18 -5.67 24.13
N THR A 87 2.97 -6.70 23.89
CA THR A 87 3.19 -7.80 24.83
C THR A 87 4.65 -7.87 25.26
N GLU A 88 4.90 -8.44 26.43
CA GLU A 88 6.25 -8.72 26.89
C GLU A 88 6.95 -9.64 25.87
N MET A 89 8.23 -9.37 25.54
CA MET A 89 9.03 -10.00 24.47
C MET A 89 9.04 -9.33 23.07
N ASN A 90 8.85 -8.02 22.95
CA ASN A 90 8.94 -7.29 21.65
C ASN A 90 7.94 -7.77 20.58
N LYS A 91 6.85 -8.37 21.03
CA LYS A 91 5.75 -8.84 20.20
C LYS A 91 4.54 -7.92 20.41
N PHE A 92 3.67 -7.91 19.42
CA PHE A 92 2.44 -7.15 19.44
C PHE A 92 1.28 -8.07 19.10
N GLU A 93 0.24 -8.03 19.93
CA GLU A 93 -1.05 -8.66 19.68
C GLU A 93 -1.93 -7.68 18.88
N ILE A 94 -2.42 -8.14 17.74
CA ILE A 94 -3.31 -7.41 16.85
C ILE A 94 -4.68 -8.08 16.91
N ASP A 95 -5.64 -7.43 17.55
CA ASP A 95 -7.04 -7.85 17.57
C ASP A 95 -7.67 -7.54 16.20
N ILE A 96 -8.21 -8.55 15.51
CA ILE A 96 -8.80 -8.43 14.18
C ILE A 96 -10.29 -8.80 14.16
N GLU A 97 -11.05 -8.21 13.25
CA GLU A 97 -12.45 -8.54 12.99
C GLU A 97 -12.66 -8.83 11.51
N SER A 98 -13.39 -9.89 11.18
CA SER A 98 -13.74 -10.20 9.80
C SER A 98 -14.90 -9.33 9.31
N PHE A 99 -14.83 -8.86 8.06
CA PHE A 99 -15.94 -8.10 7.46
C PHE A 99 -17.10 -9.00 6.98
N LYS A 100 -16.85 -10.29 6.78
CA LYS A 100 -17.82 -11.29 6.30
C LYS A 100 -17.67 -12.60 7.08
N SER A 101 -18.50 -13.59 6.76
CA SER A 101 -18.27 -14.99 7.12
C SER A 101 -16.96 -15.45 6.46
N SER A 102 -15.83 -15.17 7.09
CA SER A 102 -14.51 -15.55 6.62
C SER A 102 -14.14 -16.94 7.12
N THR A 103 -13.23 -17.59 6.41
CA THR A 103 -12.66 -18.87 6.85
C THR A 103 -12.02 -18.69 8.22
N PRO A 104 -12.34 -19.54 9.21
CA PRO A 104 -11.72 -19.45 10.52
C PRO A 104 -10.20 -19.64 10.41
N LEU A 105 -9.44 -18.76 11.06
CA LEU A 105 -7.99 -18.88 11.14
C LEU A 105 -7.60 -20.03 12.05
N LEU A 106 -6.56 -20.78 11.68
CA LEU A 106 -6.05 -21.88 12.50
C LEU A 106 -5.14 -21.31 13.61
N PRO A 107 -5.34 -21.67 14.88
CA PRO A 107 -4.49 -21.19 15.96
C PRO A 107 -3.05 -21.71 15.81
N ASN A 108 -2.07 -20.91 16.25
CA ASN A 108 -0.64 -21.25 16.18
C ASN A 108 -0.16 -21.56 14.74
N SER A 109 -0.78 -20.94 13.75
CA SER A 109 -0.41 -21.08 12.34
C SER A 109 0.24 -19.79 11.81
N LEU A 110 1.11 -19.93 10.81
CA LEU A 110 1.62 -18.79 10.06
C LEU A 110 0.71 -18.54 8.85
N ILE A 111 0.17 -17.33 8.77
CA ILE A 111 -0.71 -16.90 7.68
C ILE A 111 -0.03 -15.83 6.83
N ALA A 112 -0.19 -15.93 5.51
CA ALA A 112 0.28 -14.91 4.60
C ALA A 112 -0.69 -13.73 4.62
N VAL A 113 -0.17 -12.53 4.87
CA VAL A 113 -0.95 -11.29 4.91
C VAL A 113 -0.37 -10.26 3.96
N SER A 114 -1.25 -9.48 3.35
CA SER A 114 -0.90 -8.26 2.63
C SER A 114 -1.41 -7.06 3.40
N LEU A 115 -0.53 -6.08 3.60
CA LEU A 115 -0.75 -4.87 4.37
C LEU A 115 -0.54 -3.67 3.46
N GLU A 116 -1.47 -2.73 3.51
CA GLU A 116 -1.36 -1.46 2.78
C GLU A 116 -0.90 -0.38 3.74
N LEU A 117 0.38 -0.06 3.74
CA LEU A 117 0.99 0.75 4.80
C LEU A 117 0.80 2.24 4.59
N ASP A 118 1.03 2.74 3.38
CA ASP A 118 0.95 4.15 3.07
C ASP A 118 0.81 4.41 1.57
N PHE A 119 0.24 5.57 1.27
CA PHE A 119 0.07 6.14 -0.06
C PHE A 119 1.29 6.99 -0.43
N LYS A 120 2.14 6.52 -1.34
CA LYS A 120 3.28 7.29 -1.84
C LYS A 120 2.96 7.98 -3.15
N LYS A 121 3.42 9.21 -3.34
CA LYS A 121 3.28 9.86 -4.65
C LYS A 121 4.17 9.18 -5.68
N ILE A 122 3.72 9.09 -6.93
CA ILE A 122 4.46 8.37 -8.00
C ILE A 122 5.89 8.88 -8.15
N TYR A 123 6.13 10.20 -8.04
CA TYR A 123 7.47 10.74 -8.18
C TYR A 123 8.45 10.23 -7.11
N GLU A 124 7.96 9.87 -5.91
CA GLU A 124 8.79 9.37 -4.81
C GLU A 124 9.37 7.97 -5.09
N LEU A 125 8.89 7.27 -6.13
CA LEU A 125 9.48 6.02 -6.59
C LEU A 125 10.80 6.20 -7.35
N PHE A 126 11.06 7.41 -7.87
CA PHE A 126 12.19 7.70 -8.74
C PHE A 126 13.26 8.60 -8.09
N VAL A 127 12.97 9.16 -6.91
CA VAL A 127 13.91 9.95 -6.12
C VAL A 127 14.54 9.02 -5.08
N LYS A 128 15.77 8.56 -5.34
CA LYS A 128 16.60 7.76 -4.43
C LYS A 128 17.39 8.64 -3.48
#